data_AF-A0A938PXC5-F1
#
_entry.id   AF-A0A938PXC5-F1
#
_cell.length_a   1.000
_cell.length_b   1.000
_cell.length_c   1.000
_cell.angle_alpha   90.00
_cell.angle_beta   90.00
_cell.angle_gamma   90.00
#
_symmetry.space_group_name_H-M   'P 1'
#
loop_
_entity.id
_entity.type
_entity.pdbx_description
1 polymer ?
#
loop_
_entity_poly.entity_id
_entity_poly.type
_entity_poly.pdbx_seq_one_letter_code
_entity_poly.pdbx_strand_id
1 'polypeptide(L)'
;MEHSWEVAVIAHSLGVIRNAYFGGQLDTAAIATTALFHDTSEVLTGDLPTPVKYFHPSLTNAYRNLEQVAHAALLQTLPPTLQTVYAPLLDAQHWPEEHHSVIKAADTLSAYLKCLRELQAGNQEFALAAKQLQNKLISLSQPEVGYFLENFVADCELTLDGLLLHSTAKIDGLQV
;
A
#
# COMPACT_ATOMS: atom_id res chain seq x y z
N MET A 1 6.96 -8.47 -6.15
CA MET A 1 6.06 -8.20 -7.30
C MET A 1 4.59 -8.29 -6.92
N GLU A 2 4.13 -9.36 -6.25
CA GLU A 2 2.73 -9.46 -5.78
C GLU A 2 2.33 -8.29 -4.87
N HIS A 3 3.17 -7.96 -3.89
CA HIS A 3 2.95 -6.82 -2.99
C HIS A 3 2.79 -5.49 -3.74
N SER A 4 3.72 -5.12 -4.63
CA SER A 4 3.65 -3.85 -5.37
C SER A 4 2.40 -3.75 -6.26
N TRP A 5 1.92 -4.87 -6.81
CA TRP A 5 0.65 -4.91 -7.53
C TRP A 5 -0.55 -4.69 -6.59
N GLU A 6 -0.60 -5.40 -5.45
CA GLU A 6 -1.66 -5.20 -4.45
C GLU A 6 -1.71 -3.74 -3.97
N VAL A 7 -0.56 -3.16 -3.65
CA VAL A 7 -0.44 -1.75 -3.22
C VAL A 7 -0.95 -0.81 -4.31
N ALA A 8 -0.64 -1.06 -5.59
CA ALA A 8 -1.15 -0.25 -6.68
C ALA A 8 -2.68 -0.33 -6.83
N VAL A 9 -3.27 -1.51 -6.69
CA VAL A 9 -4.74 -1.70 -6.72
C VAL A 9 -5.41 -1.01 -5.54
N ILE A 10 -4.86 -1.15 -4.33
CA ILE A 10 -5.40 -0.49 -3.14
C ILE A 10 -5.25 1.02 -3.25
N ALA A 11 -4.09 1.54 -3.68
CA ALA A 11 -3.84 2.97 -3.84
C ALA A 11 -4.78 3.60 -4.87
N HIS A 12 -5.01 2.91 -5.99
CA HIS A 12 -6.03 3.31 -6.96
C HIS A 12 -7.42 3.38 -6.30
N SER A 13 -7.80 2.33 -5.56
CA SER A 13 -9.11 2.24 -4.91
C SER A 13 -9.33 3.33 -3.88
N LEU A 14 -8.32 3.62 -3.05
CA LEU A 14 -8.34 4.74 -2.10
C LEU A 14 -8.53 6.08 -2.82
N GLY A 15 -7.81 6.29 -3.92
CA GLY A 15 -7.96 7.50 -4.72
C GLY A 15 -9.36 7.64 -5.34
N VAL A 16 -9.93 6.54 -5.84
CA VAL A 16 -11.32 6.51 -6.35
C VAL A 16 -12.32 6.83 -5.24
N ILE A 17 -12.17 6.22 -4.06
CA ILE A 17 -13.03 6.48 -2.90
C ILE A 17 -12.94 7.96 -2.48
N ARG A 18 -11.72 8.51 -2.39
CA ARG A 18 -11.47 9.90 -2.06
C ARG A 18 -12.18 10.85 -3.05
N ASN A 19 -12.08 10.58 -4.34
CA ASN A 19 -12.70 11.38 -5.37
C ASN A 19 -14.24 11.26 -5.37
N ALA A 20 -14.77 10.03 -5.20
CA ALA A 20 -16.20 9.76 -5.29
C ALA A 20 -16.99 10.22 -4.06
N TYR A 21 -16.45 10.02 -2.85
CA TYR A 21 -17.19 10.20 -1.60
C TYR A 21 -16.73 11.39 -0.76
N PHE A 22 -15.49 11.87 -0.97
CA PHE A 22 -14.87 12.87 -0.10
C PHE A 22 -14.36 14.10 -0.85
N GLY A 23 -14.82 14.31 -2.09
CA GLY A 23 -14.57 15.53 -2.88
C GLY A 23 -13.12 15.72 -3.32
N GLY A 24 -12.31 14.66 -3.35
CA GLY A 24 -10.94 14.73 -3.87
C GLY A 24 -10.85 14.88 -5.38
N GLN A 25 -9.65 15.24 -5.85
CA GLN A 25 -9.31 15.39 -7.27
C GLN A 25 -7.98 14.72 -7.59
N LEU A 26 -7.79 13.51 -7.05
CA LEU A 26 -6.56 12.74 -7.21
C LEU A 26 -6.47 12.12 -8.61
N ASP A 27 -5.27 12.16 -9.22
CA ASP A 27 -4.97 11.36 -10.41
C ASP A 27 -4.71 9.90 -9.99
N THR A 28 -5.78 9.11 -9.99
CA THR A 28 -5.74 7.71 -9.55
C THR A 28 -4.87 6.82 -10.45
N ALA A 29 -4.65 7.20 -11.71
CA ALA A 29 -3.83 6.43 -12.65
C ALA A 29 -2.34 6.71 -12.41
N ALA A 30 -2.00 7.98 -12.18
CA ALA A 30 -0.65 8.36 -11.76
C ALA A 30 -0.29 7.72 -10.41
N ILE A 31 -1.18 7.77 -9.41
CA ILE A 31 -0.98 7.13 -8.10
C ILE A 31 -0.73 5.63 -8.24
N ALA A 32 -1.56 4.93 -9.02
CA ALA A 32 -1.40 3.49 -9.24
C ALA A 32 -0.08 3.18 -9.94
N THR A 33 0.30 3.98 -10.93
CA THR A 33 1.57 3.81 -11.65
C THR A 33 2.75 4.03 -10.69
N THR A 34 2.74 5.10 -9.90
CA THR A 34 3.78 5.36 -8.89
C THR A 34 3.88 4.22 -7.87
N ALA A 35 2.74 3.72 -7.39
CA ALA A 35 2.68 2.60 -6.45
C ALA A 35 3.31 1.31 -7.01
N LEU A 36 3.25 1.05 -8.31
CA LEU A 36 3.92 -0.11 -8.92
C LEU A 36 5.44 -0.07 -8.73
N PHE A 37 6.03 1.12 -8.59
CA PHE A 37 7.48 1.33 -8.49
C PHE A 37 7.97 1.59 -7.07
N HIS A 38 7.10 1.64 -6.05
CA HIS A 38 7.46 2.17 -4.73
C HIS A 38 8.59 1.40 -4.02
N ASP A 39 8.70 0.09 -4.24
CA ASP A 39 9.73 -0.78 -3.66
C ASP A 39 10.81 -1.22 -4.66
N THR A 40 10.98 -0.49 -5.77
CA THR A 40 11.90 -0.94 -6.84
C THR A 40 13.36 -1.02 -6.34
N SER A 41 13.76 -0.18 -5.38
CA SER A 41 15.09 -0.26 -4.76
C SER A 41 15.37 -1.59 -4.07
N GLU A 42 14.35 -2.31 -3.62
CA GLU A 42 14.51 -3.58 -2.88
C GLU A 42 15.08 -4.70 -3.75
N VAL A 43 15.08 -4.54 -5.08
CA VAL A 43 15.84 -5.41 -6.00
C VAL A 43 17.34 -5.37 -5.72
N LEU A 44 17.87 -4.23 -5.25
CA LEU A 44 19.28 -4.06 -4.91
C LEU A 44 19.54 -4.13 -3.40
N THR A 45 18.65 -3.56 -2.57
CA THR A 45 18.87 -3.48 -1.12
C THR A 45 18.44 -4.74 -0.37
N GLY A 46 17.59 -5.57 -0.99
CA GLY A 46 16.79 -6.58 -0.29
C GLY A 46 15.65 -5.95 0.51
N ASP A 47 14.64 -6.76 0.81
CA ASP A 47 13.59 -6.39 1.75
C ASP A 47 14.17 -6.37 3.16
N LEU A 48 13.75 -5.36 3.93
CA LEU A 48 14.12 -5.23 5.32
C LEU A 48 12.88 -5.03 6.19
N PRO A 49 12.66 -5.85 7.22
CA PRO A 49 11.50 -5.72 8.08
C PRO A 49 11.38 -4.33 8.69
N THR A 50 10.16 -3.78 8.66
CA THR A 50 9.81 -2.46 9.22
C THR A 50 10.38 -2.22 10.63
N PRO A 51 10.32 -3.16 11.60
CA PRO A 51 10.91 -2.94 12.92
C PRO A 51 12.41 -2.66 12.91
N VAL A 52 13.14 -3.22 11.93
CA VAL A 52 14.59 -3.01 11.75
C VAL A 52 14.86 -1.68 11.06
N LYS A 53 14.09 -1.32 10.00
CA LYS A 53 14.19 -0.03 9.29
C LYS A 53 14.10 1.17 10.26
N TYR A 54 13.30 1.06 11.33
CA TYR A 54 13.00 2.15 12.27
C TYR A 54 13.54 1.95 13.71
N PHE A 55 14.42 0.98 13.93
CA PHE A 55 14.92 0.66 15.28
C PHE A 55 15.69 1.82 15.95
N HIS A 56 16.53 2.53 15.19
CA HIS A 56 17.34 3.64 15.69
C HIS A 56 17.53 4.72 14.62
N PRO A 57 17.50 6.03 14.95
CA PRO A 57 17.60 7.11 13.97
C PRO A 57 18.82 7.04 13.05
N SER A 58 19.99 6.65 13.59
CA SER A 58 21.21 6.50 12.77
C SER A 58 21.07 5.38 11.73
N LEU A 59 20.39 4.31 12.09
CA LEU A 59 20.15 3.17 11.21
C LEU A 59 19.12 3.53 10.15
N THR A 60 18.03 4.21 10.52
CA THR A 60 17.05 4.74 9.57
C THR A 60 17.69 5.68 8.55
N ASN A 61 18.59 6.57 8.98
CA ASN A 61 19.30 7.46 8.06
C ASN A 61 20.25 6.69 7.13
N ALA A 62 20.96 5.69 7.65
CA ALA A 62 21.81 4.83 6.84
C ALA A 62 21.00 4.07 5.77
N TYR A 63 19.81 3.58 6.12
CA TYR A 63 18.92 2.92 5.17
C TYR A 63 18.37 3.86 4.10
N ARG A 64 17.94 5.07 4.47
CA ARG A 64 17.51 6.06 3.47
C ARG A 64 18.62 6.40 2.48
N ASN A 65 19.86 6.52 2.97
CA ASN A 65 21.01 6.75 2.09
C ASN A 65 21.25 5.55 1.16
N LEU A 66 21.09 4.32 1.67
CA LEU A 66 21.21 3.10 0.86
C LEU A 66 20.12 3.03 -0.22
N GLU A 67 18.87 3.35 0.12
CA GLU A 67 17.75 3.42 -0.84
C GLU A 67 18.01 4.47 -1.92
N GLN A 68 18.53 5.65 -1.56
CA GLN A 68 18.90 6.68 -2.54
C GLN A 68 19.99 6.20 -3.52
N VAL A 69 21.02 5.52 -3.00
CA VAL A 69 22.07 4.94 -3.85
C VAL A 69 21.49 3.86 -4.76
N ALA A 70 20.58 3.03 -4.26
CA ALA A 70 19.89 2.01 -5.06
C ALA A 70 19.02 2.64 -6.16
N HIS A 71 18.24 3.67 -5.86
CA HIS A 71 17.44 4.40 -6.86
C HIS A 71 18.32 5.02 -7.96
N ALA A 72 19.42 5.67 -7.57
CA ALA A 72 20.37 6.25 -8.51
C ALA A 72 21.02 5.17 -9.40
N ALA A 73 21.41 4.04 -8.82
CA ALA A 73 21.96 2.91 -9.57
C ALA A 73 20.95 2.34 -10.57
N LEU A 74 19.70 2.15 -10.17
CA LEU A 74 18.62 1.67 -11.04
C LEU A 74 18.35 2.64 -12.19
N LEU A 75 18.28 3.95 -11.93
CA LEU A 75 18.14 4.95 -12.98
C LEU A 75 19.28 4.90 -14.00
N GLN A 76 20.51 4.71 -13.55
CA GLN A 76 21.68 4.62 -14.44
C GLN A 76 21.67 3.39 -15.35
N THR A 77 20.87 2.35 -15.05
CA THR A 77 20.69 1.21 -15.97
C THR A 77 19.84 1.56 -17.20
N LEU A 78 19.07 2.66 -17.13
CA LEU A 78 18.18 3.07 -18.21
C LEU A 78 18.91 3.94 -19.24
N PRO A 79 18.51 3.89 -20.52
CA PRO A 79 18.94 4.85 -21.53
C PRO A 79 18.69 6.30 -21.07
N PRO A 80 19.60 7.27 -21.37
CA PRO A 80 19.50 8.63 -20.87
C PRO A 80 18.15 9.32 -21.10
N THR A 81 17.50 9.04 -22.23
CA THR A 81 16.18 9.61 -22.57
C THR A 81 15.04 9.13 -21.67
N LEU A 82 15.18 7.94 -21.07
CA LEU A 82 14.17 7.37 -20.18
C LEU A 82 14.42 7.72 -18.71
N GLN A 83 15.63 8.11 -18.34
CA GLN A 83 15.96 8.44 -16.95
C GLN A 83 15.06 9.55 -16.39
N THR A 84 14.80 10.60 -17.16
CA THR A 84 13.91 11.69 -16.75
C THR A 84 12.46 11.24 -16.56
N VAL A 85 12.00 10.23 -17.31
CA VAL A 85 10.63 9.70 -17.21
C VAL A 85 10.46 8.82 -15.98
N TYR A 86 11.45 8.00 -15.64
CA TYR A 86 11.39 7.06 -14.52
C TYR A 86 11.85 7.66 -13.19
N ALA A 87 12.67 8.72 -13.19
CA ALA A 87 13.10 9.41 -11.97
C ALA A 87 11.94 9.75 -11.01
N PRO A 88 10.83 10.37 -11.46
CA PRO A 88 9.71 10.67 -10.57
C PRO A 88 8.91 9.43 -10.13
N LEU A 89 9.13 8.25 -10.73
CA LEU A 89 8.50 6.99 -10.30
C LEU A 89 9.36 6.25 -9.28
N LEU A 90 10.69 6.30 -9.41
CA LEU A 90 11.62 5.54 -8.57
C LEU A 90 12.03 6.28 -7.30
N ASP A 91 12.01 7.61 -7.30
CA ASP A 91 12.42 8.40 -6.14
C ASP A 91 11.23 9.09 -5.48
N ALA A 92 10.84 8.56 -4.31
CA ALA A 92 9.73 9.06 -3.51
C ALA A 92 9.85 10.54 -3.10
N GLN A 93 11.05 11.13 -3.16
CA GLN A 93 11.24 12.57 -2.90
C GLN A 93 10.59 13.47 -3.95
N HIS A 94 10.34 12.94 -5.15
CA HIS A 94 9.71 13.67 -6.25
C HIS A 94 8.19 13.50 -6.27
N TRP A 95 7.61 12.68 -5.39
CA TRP A 95 6.19 12.42 -5.40
C TRP A 95 5.42 13.58 -4.79
N PRO A 96 4.25 13.94 -5.36
CA PRO A 96 3.31 14.81 -4.68
C PRO A 96 2.96 14.27 -3.30
N GLU A 97 2.77 15.16 -2.33
CA GLU A 97 2.45 14.77 -0.94
C GLU A 97 1.21 13.86 -0.87
N GLU A 98 0.20 14.15 -1.68
CA GLU A 98 -1.02 13.34 -1.77
C GLU A 98 -0.73 11.92 -2.26
N HIS A 99 0.16 11.75 -3.25
CA HIS A 99 0.56 10.42 -3.74
C HIS A 99 1.29 9.66 -2.64
N HIS A 100 2.26 10.31 -1.97
CA HIS A 100 3.00 9.69 -0.87
C HIS A 100 2.05 9.26 0.27
N SER A 101 1.07 10.11 0.59
CA SER A 101 0.07 9.86 1.63
C SER A 101 -0.82 8.65 1.31
N VAL A 102 -1.33 8.56 0.06
CA VAL A 102 -2.20 7.46 -0.39
C VAL A 102 -1.42 6.15 -0.54
N ILE A 103 -0.23 6.18 -1.14
CA ILE A 103 0.59 4.98 -1.36
C ILE A 103 1.02 4.39 -0.02
N LYS A 104 1.40 5.22 0.96
CA LYS A 104 1.75 4.76 2.30
C LYS A 104 0.57 4.13 3.04
N ALA A 105 -0.64 4.66 2.85
CA ALA A 105 -1.85 4.05 3.38
C ALA A 105 -2.14 2.71 2.72
N ALA A 106 -2.00 2.63 1.39
CA ALA A 106 -2.18 1.42 0.61
C ALA A 106 -1.18 0.30 0.96
N ASP A 107 0.10 0.64 1.12
CA ASP A 107 1.15 -0.25 1.62
C ASP A 107 0.77 -0.83 3.01
N THR A 108 0.38 0.05 3.94
CA THR A 108 -0.04 -0.36 5.27
C THR A 108 -1.30 -1.24 5.24
N LEU A 109 -2.24 -0.97 4.33
CA LEU A 109 -3.43 -1.80 4.11
C LEU A 109 -3.07 -3.17 3.53
N SER A 110 -2.19 -3.26 2.53
CA SER A 110 -1.73 -4.55 1.96
C SER A 110 -1.09 -5.40 3.06
N ALA A 111 -0.21 -4.82 3.88
CA ALA A 111 0.38 -5.51 5.03
C ALA A 111 -0.67 -5.98 6.04
N TYR A 112 -1.69 -5.16 6.31
CA TYR A 112 -2.78 -5.51 7.22
C TYR A 112 -3.62 -6.67 6.68
N LEU A 113 -4.04 -6.62 5.41
CA LEU A 113 -4.80 -7.68 4.75
C LEU A 113 -4.01 -8.99 4.72
N LYS A 114 -2.69 -8.94 4.49
CA LYS A 114 -1.83 -10.11 4.61
C LYS A 114 -1.89 -10.71 6.02
N CYS A 115 -1.82 -9.89 7.07
CA CYS A 115 -1.94 -10.38 8.45
C CYS A 115 -3.28 -11.07 8.70
N LEU A 116 -4.39 -10.53 8.17
CA LEU A 116 -5.71 -11.15 8.29
C LEU A 116 -5.78 -12.52 7.59
N ARG A 117 -5.24 -12.62 6.37
CA ARG A 117 -5.14 -13.89 5.63
C ARG A 117 -4.34 -14.95 6.40
N GLU A 118 -3.22 -14.56 7.00
CA GLU A 118 -2.41 -15.45 7.84
C GLU A 118 -3.16 -15.90 9.09
N LEU A 119 -3.87 -15.00 9.77
CA LEU A 119 -4.71 -15.34 10.92
C LEU A 119 -5.83 -16.32 10.56
N GLN A 120 -6.47 -16.12 9.40
CA GLN A 120 -7.49 -17.02 8.88
C GLN A 120 -6.92 -18.40 8.54
N ALA A 121 -5.68 -18.46 8.07
CA ALA A 121 -4.93 -19.71 7.87
C ALA A 121 -4.48 -20.37 9.19
N GLY A 122 -4.77 -19.75 10.35
CA GLY A 122 -4.43 -20.25 11.68
C GLY A 122 -3.08 -19.79 12.22
N ASN A 123 -2.36 -18.91 11.51
CA ASN A 123 -1.05 -18.43 11.92
C ASN A 123 -1.16 -17.25 12.91
N GLN A 124 -1.12 -17.57 14.20
CA GLN A 124 -1.28 -16.59 15.28
C GLN A 124 -0.07 -15.65 15.48
N GLU A 125 1.07 -15.89 14.82
CA GLU A 125 2.23 -14.99 14.89
C GLU A 125 1.91 -13.58 14.35
N PHE A 126 0.90 -13.48 13.47
CA PHE A 126 0.46 -12.23 12.85
C PHE A 126 -0.52 -11.43 13.71
N ALA A 127 -0.99 -11.95 14.86
CA ALA A 127 -2.03 -11.29 15.66
C ALA A 127 -1.58 -9.91 16.18
N LEU A 128 -0.34 -9.81 16.65
CA LEU A 128 0.21 -8.54 17.14
C LEU A 128 0.41 -7.55 16.00
N ALA A 129 0.93 -8.01 14.86
CA ALA A 129 1.16 -7.18 13.68
C ALA A 129 -0.17 -6.63 13.12
N ALA A 130 -1.20 -7.48 13.02
CA ALA A 130 -2.54 -7.06 12.59
C ALA A 130 -3.08 -5.92 13.45
N LYS A 131 -2.99 -6.06 14.78
CA LYS A 131 -3.46 -5.03 15.72
C LYS A 131 -2.67 -3.73 15.60
N GLN A 132 -1.35 -3.80 15.44
CA GLN A 132 -0.50 -2.62 15.27
C GLN A 132 -0.80 -1.89 13.96
N LEU A 133 -0.96 -2.63 12.86
CA LEU A 133 -1.27 -2.06 11.55
C LEU A 133 -2.67 -1.46 11.52
N GLN A 134 -3.68 -2.10 12.12
CA GLN A 134 -5.01 -1.54 12.25
C GLN A 134 -5.00 -0.20 13.01
N ASN A 135 -4.30 -0.14 14.14
CA ASN A 135 -4.15 1.12 14.90
C ASN A 135 -3.43 2.20 14.09
N LYS A 136 -2.41 1.82 13.32
CA LYS A 136 -1.70 2.74 12.41
C LYS A 136 -2.63 3.27 11.32
N LEU A 137 -3.48 2.43 10.72
CA LEU A 137 -4.43 2.84 9.70
C LEU A 137 -5.48 3.81 10.25
N ILE A 138 -6.01 3.54 11.45
CA ILE A 138 -6.94 4.44 12.14
C ILE A 138 -6.27 5.80 12.43
N SER A 139 -5.00 5.79 12.85
CA SER A 139 -4.29 7.04 13.19
C SER A 139 -3.96 7.91 11.97
N LEU A 140 -3.92 7.36 10.76
CA LEU A 140 -3.76 8.14 9.52
C LEU A 140 -4.88 9.18 9.34
N SER A 141 -6.06 8.95 9.94
CA SER A 141 -7.20 9.88 9.89
C SER A 141 -7.62 10.26 8.45
N GLN A 142 -7.46 9.33 7.52
CA GLN A 142 -7.85 9.47 6.12
C GLN A 142 -9.25 8.89 5.90
N PRO A 143 -10.24 9.67 5.41
CA PRO A 143 -11.61 9.19 5.27
C PRO A 143 -11.76 8.04 4.26
N GLU A 144 -10.96 8.01 3.20
CA GLU A 144 -10.90 6.93 2.23
C GLU A 144 -10.40 5.61 2.81
N VAL A 145 -9.48 5.67 3.78
CA VAL A 145 -9.01 4.49 4.52
C VAL A 145 -10.10 3.98 5.46
N GLY A 146 -10.77 4.88 6.19
CA GLY A 146 -11.90 4.52 7.05
C GLY A 146 -13.01 3.83 6.24
N TYR A 147 -13.39 4.42 5.11
CA TYR A 147 -14.35 3.82 4.19
C TYR A 147 -13.87 2.45 3.69
N PHE A 148 -12.59 2.31 3.35
CA PHE A 148 -12.06 1.05 2.87
C PHE A 148 -12.16 -0.06 3.93
N LEU A 149 -11.77 0.26 5.17
CA LEU A 149 -11.83 -0.63 6.32
C LEU A 149 -13.27 -1.09 6.62
N GLU A 150 -14.24 -0.18 6.56
CA GLU A 150 -15.64 -0.46 6.85
C GLU A 150 -16.33 -1.28 5.76
N ASN A 151 -15.96 -1.08 4.49
CA ASN A 151 -16.74 -1.59 3.36
C ASN A 151 -16.11 -2.79 2.65
N PHE A 152 -14.78 -2.96 2.70
CA PHE A 152 -14.09 -4.00 1.92
C PHE A 152 -13.35 -5.04 2.76
N VAL A 153 -12.87 -4.70 3.96
CA VAL A 153 -12.01 -5.63 4.73
C VAL A 153 -12.72 -6.93 5.06
N ALA A 154 -13.98 -6.88 5.50
CA ALA A 154 -14.77 -8.09 5.77
C ALA A 154 -14.91 -8.97 4.52
N ASP A 155 -15.09 -8.36 3.35
CA ASP A 155 -15.21 -9.07 2.07
C ASP A 155 -13.87 -9.68 1.64
N CYS A 156 -12.74 -9.06 1.97
CA CYS A 156 -11.41 -9.59 1.69
C CYS A 156 -11.06 -10.87 2.49
N GLU A 157 -11.81 -11.17 3.56
CA GLU A 157 -11.65 -12.40 4.35
C GLU A 157 -12.53 -13.55 3.82
N LEU A 158 -13.43 -13.29 2.88
CA LEU A 158 -14.33 -14.30 2.34
C LEU A 158 -13.66 -15.14 1.25
N THR A 159 -14.07 -16.40 1.15
CA THR A 159 -13.78 -17.22 -0.04
C THR A 159 -14.56 -16.68 -1.24
N LEU A 160 -14.22 -17.12 -2.45
CA LEU A 160 -14.97 -16.76 -3.66
C LEU A 160 -16.47 -17.08 -3.52
N ASP A 161 -16.81 -18.24 -2.98
CA ASP A 161 -18.21 -18.63 -2.72
C ASP A 161 -18.86 -17.70 -1.67
N GLY A 162 -18.13 -17.35 -0.61
CA GLY A 162 -18.58 -16.40 0.41
C GLY A 162 -18.85 -15.00 -0.16
N LEU A 163 -17.97 -14.51 -1.04
CA LEU A 163 -18.14 -13.23 -1.74
C LEU A 163 -19.39 -13.21 -2.62
N LEU A 164 -19.63 -14.28 -3.38
CA LEU A 164 -20.80 -14.38 -4.25
C LEU A 164 -22.11 -14.38 -3.44
N LEU A 165 -22.14 -15.11 -2.32
CA LEU A 165 -23.30 -15.17 -1.42
C LEU A 165 -23.55 -13.82 -0.72
N HIS A 166 -22.50 -13.17 -0.24
CA HIS A 166 -22.61 -11.86 0.41
C HIS A 166 -23.07 -10.77 -0.56
N SER A 167 -22.58 -10.81 -1.81
CA SER A 167 -22.99 -9.89 -2.87
C SER A 167 -24.46 -10.05 -3.23
N THR A 168 -24.96 -11.29 -3.33
CA THR A 168 -26.40 -11.55 -3.53
C THR A 168 -27.26 -11.03 -2.38
N ALA A 169 -26.80 -11.18 -1.13
CA ALA A 169 -27.52 -10.69 0.04
C ALA A 169 -27.62 -9.15 0.08
N LYS A 170 -26.55 -8.43 -0.29
CA LYS A 170 -26.55 -6.96 -0.43
C LYS A 170 -27.47 -6.47 -1.54
N ILE A 171 -27.56 -7.18 -2.67
CA ILE A 171 -28.46 -6.82 -3.80
C ILE A 171 -29.93 -7.04 -3.43
N ASP A 172 -30.22 -8.10 -2.67
CA ASP A 172 -31.58 -8.47 -2.28
C ASP A 172 -32.07 -7.79 -0.97
N GLY A 173 -31.26 -6.90 -0.37
CA GLY A 173 -31.62 -6.15 0.84
C GLY A 173 -31.74 -7.01 2.10
N LEU A 174 -31.17 -8.22 2.10
CA LEU A 174 -31.14 -9.12 3.25
C LEU A 174 -29.85 -8.85 4.05
N GLN A 175 -29.98 -8.17 5.19
CA GLN A 175 -28.91 -8.12 6.18
C GLN A 175 -28.69 -9.52 6.76
N VAL A 176 -27.48 -10.06 6.63
CA VAL A 176 -27.01 -11.23 7.39
C VAL A 176 -26.45 -10.76 8.72
#